data_AF-A0A2K3NAQ2-F1
#
_entry.id   AF-A0A2K3NAQ2-F1
#
_cell.length_a   1.000
_cell.length_b   1.000
_cell.length_c   1.000
_cell.angle_alpha   90.00
_cell.angle_beta   90.00
_cell.angle_gamma   90.00
#
_symmetry.space_group_name_H-M   'P 1'
#
loop_
_entity.id
_entity.type
_entity.pdbx_description
1 polymer ?
#
loop_
_entity_poly.entity_id
_entity_poly.type
_entity_poly.pdbx_seq_one_letter_code
_entity_poly.pdbx_strand_id
1 'polypeptide(L)' 'GGDDLLNEDGFAKGGLWKGKNGLYCVGLSRRGFYGANLEAQNVANDIASLVGSST' A
#
# COMPACT_ATOMS: atom_id res chain seq x y z
N GLY A 1 -2.23 4.85 -13.87
CA GLY A 1 -2.09 5.36 -12.48
C GLY A 1 -1.44 4.27 -11.66
N GLY A 2 -0.36 4.58 -10.93
CA GLY A 2 0.41 3.59 -10.17
C GLY A 2 1.87 3.45 -10.61
N ASP A 3 2.32 4.27 -11.56
CA ASP A 3 3.73 4.52 -11.88
C ASP A 3 4.55 4.95 -10.65
N ASP A 4 3.92 5.67 -9.72
CA ASP A 4 4.52 6.02 -8.43
C ASP A 4 4.68 4.82 -7.48
N LEU A 5 3.88 3.76 -7.64
CA LEU A 5 3.80 2.62 -6.72
C LEU A 5 4.55 1.38 -7.21
N LEU A 6 4.50 1.10 -8.51
CA LEU A 6 5.05 -0.11 -9.09
C LEU A 6 6.30 0.19 -9.94
N ASN A 7 7.28 -0.70 -9.88
CA ASN A 7 8.42 -0.69 -10.79
C ASN A 7 8.04 -1.31 -12.14
N GLU A 8 8.97 -1.32 -13.08
CA GLU A 8 8.74 -1.84 -14.44
C GLU A 8 8.38 -3.33 -14.46
N ASP A 9 8.78 -4.07 -13.42
CA ASP A 9 8.47 -5.49 -13.23
C ASP A 9 7.11 -5.73 -12.53
N GLY A 10 6.38 -4.67 -12.18
CA GLY A 10 5.08 -4.75 -11.51
C GLY A 10 5.14 -4.98 -9.99
N PHE A 11 6.32 -4.80 -9.36
CA PHE A 11 6.50 -4.90 -7.91
C PHE A 11 6.50 -3.54 -7.22
N ALA A 12 6.21 -3.51 -5.92
CA ALA A 12 6.21 -2.28 -5.14
C ALA A 12 7.60 -1.59 -5.17
N LYS A 13 7.64 -0.33 -5.61
CA LYS A 13 8.84 0.51 -5.56
C LYS A 13 9.26 0.69 -4.10
N GLY A 14 10.41 0.13 -3.72
CA GLY A 14 10.97 0.28 -2.37
C GLY A 14 10.11 -0.28 -1.23
N GLY A 15 9.16 -1.19 -1.51
CA GLY A 15 8.22 -1.68 -0.50
C GLY A 15 7.20 -0.63 -0.03
N LEU A 16 7.00 0.43 -0.80
CA LEU A 16 5.96 1.42 -0.56
C LEU A 16 4.58 0.78 -0.80
N TRP A 17 3.72 0.83 0.22
CA TRP A 17 2.34 0.35 0.17
C TRP A 17 1.34 1.49 -0.12
N LYS A 18 1.75 2.75 0.05
CA LYS A 18 0.92 3.94 -0.13
C LYS A 18 1.41 4.79 -1.29
N GLY A 19 0.53 5.02 -2.26
CA GLY A 19 0.75 5.89 -3.41
C GLY A 19 0.01 7.21 -3.26
N LYS A 20 -0.07 7.94 -4.38
CA LYS A 20 -0.82 9.20 -4.45
C LYS A 20 -2.32 8.93 -4.70
N ASN A 21 -3.15 9.93 -4.41
CA ASN A 21 -4.59 9.94 -4.73
C ASN A 21 -5.38 8.75 -4.16
N GLY A 22 -5.01 8.28 -2.96
CA GLY A 22 -5.68 7.14 -2.31
C GLY A 22 -5.46 5.79 -3.00
N LEU A 23 -4.44 5.69 -3.86
CA LEU A 23 -4.03 4.41 -4.44
C LEU A 23 -3.06 3.70 -3.50
N TYR A 24 -3.26 2.40 -3.32
CA TYR A 24 -2.44 1.56 -2.46
C TYR A 24 -1.97 0.31 -3.21
N CYS A 25 -0.86 -0.26 -2.74
CA CYS A 25 -0.28 -1.48 -3.25
C CYS A 25 -0.11 -2.48 -2.10
N VAL A 26 -0.60 -3.72 -2.28
CA VAL A 26 -0.58 -4.77 -1.25
C VAL A 26 -0.17 -6.10 -1.89
N GLY A 27 0.71 -6.83 -1.21
CA GLY A 27 1.17 -8.16 -1.63
C GLY A 27 2.31 -8.16 -2.65
N LEU A 28 2.84 -6.99 -3.03
CA LEU A 28 3.81 -6.85 -4.12
C LEU A 28 5.24 -6.45 -3.65
N SER A 29 5.53 -6.48 -2.34
CA SER A 29 6.89 -6.24 -1.82
C SER A 29 7.82 -7.44 -1.87
N ARG A 30 7.37 -8.60 -2.38
CA ARG A 30 8.14 -9.86 -2.42
C ARG A 30 8.58 -10.38 -1.04
N ARG A 31 7.82 -10.04 0.00
CA ARG A 31 8.05 -10.47 1.39
C ARG A 31 7.13 -11.63 1.81
N GLY A 32 6.51 -12.31 0.85
CA GLY A 32 5.57 -13.40 1.08
C GLY A 32 4.32 -12.97 1.85
N PHE A 33 3.63 -13.95 2.47
CA PHE A 33 2.40 -13.69 3.24
C PHE A 33 2.61 -12.73 4.41
N TYR A 34 3.79 -12.75 5.04
CA TYR A 34 4.12 -11.81 6.10
C TYR A 34 4.07 -10.36 5.61
N GLY A 35 4.69 -10.06 4.46
CA GLY A 35 4.63 -8.74 3.85
C GLY A 35 3.22 -8.34 3.44
N ALA A 36 2.50 -9.24 2.77
CA ALA A 36 1.13 -8.99 2.35
C ALA A 36 0.21 -8.66 3.54
N ASN A 37 0.38 -9.38 4.65
CA ASN A 37 -0.37 -9.13 5.88
C ASN A 37 -0.05 -7.77 6.49
N LEU A 38 1.23 -7.41 6.61
CA LEU A 38 1.66 -6.12 7.14
C LEU A 38 1.14 -4.95 6.28
N GLU A 39 1.24 -5.07 4.96
CA GLU A 39 0.76 -4.06 4.02
C GLU A 39 -0.75 -3.90 4.09
N ALA A 40 -1.51 -5.00 4.16
CA ALA A 40 -2.95 -4.97 4.31
C ALA A 40 -3.39 -4.25 5.61
N GLN A 41 -2.70 -4.52 6.73
CA GLN A 41 -2.97 -3.84 8.00
C GLN A 41 -2.65 -2.34 7.91
N ASN A 42 -1.53 -1.96 7.29
CA ASN A 42 -1.17 -0.55 7.13
C ASN A 42 -2.19 0.21 6.26
N VAL A 43 -2.65 -0.38 5.16
CA VAL A 43 -3.68 0.21 4.30
C VAL A 43 -5.00 0.39 5.07
N ALA A 44 -5.43 -0.64 5.80
CA ALA A 44 -6.66 -0.57 6.59
C ALA A 44 -6.59 0.56 7.65
N ASN A 45 -5.47 0.67 8.36
CA ASN A 45 -5.26 1.72 9.36
C ASN A 45 -5.23 3.12 8.72
N ASP A 46 -4.61 3.28 7.56
CA ASP A 46 -4.57 4.55 6.84
C ASP A 46 -5.98 5.00 6.43
N ILE A 47 -6.77 4.10 5.83
CA ILE A 47 -8.16 4.37 5.46
C ILE A 47 -8.99 4.71 6.69
N ALA A 48 -8.85 3.94 7.78
CA ALA A 48 -9.56 4.21 9.03
C ALA A 48 -9.21 5.59 9.60
N SER A 49 -7.94 6.02 9.52
CA SER A 49 -7.54 7.35 9.96
C SER A 49 -8.15 8.45 9.11
N LEU A 50 -8.28 8.26 7.79
CA LEU A 50 -8.88 9.24 6.88
C LEU A 50 -10.39 9.39 7.13
N VAL A 51 -11.08 8.27 7.39
CA VAL A 51 -12.52 8.24 7.64
C VAL A 51 -12.85 8.71 9.06
N GLY A 52 -12.07 8.29 10.05
CA GLY A 52 -12.30 8.59 11.48
C GLY A 52 -11.93 10.01 11.90
N SER A 53 -11.10 10.73 11.12
CA SER A 53 -10.69 12.11 11.43
C SER A 53 -11.73 13.16 11.03
N SER A 54 -12.91 12.76 10.53
CA SER A 54 -13.96 13.67 10.05
C SER A 54 -14.99 14.05 11.13
N THR A 55 -14.61 14.07 12.41
CA THR A 55 -15.50 14.44 13.53
C THR A 55 -15.03 15.70 14.24
#